data_AF-A0A1M6T6J8-F1
#
_entry.id   AF-A0A1M6T6J8-F1
#
_cell.length_a   1.000
_cell.length_b   1.000
_cell.length_c   1.000
_cell.angle_alpha   90.00
_cell.angle_beta   90.00
_cell.angle_gamma   90.00
#
_symmetry.space_group_name_H-M   'P 1'
#
loop_
_entity.id
_entity.type
_entity.pdbx_description
1 polymer ?
#
loop_
_entity_poly.entity_id
_entity_poly.type
_entity_poly.pdbx_seq_one_letter_code
_entity_poly.pdbx_strand_id
1 'polypeptide(L)'
;MSNLTDLKRLVMSFGALPLACAGLLVLANVQQTDREVAAEMHRQYCEDVALWRTEVAQGVPLNRRAGQPDHRGIADEQCPGISAQGEDQRQLASY
;
A
#
# COMPACT_ATOMS: atom_id res chain seq x y z
N MET A 1 35.94 24.74 38.42
CA MET A 1 34.51 24.57 38.05
C MET A 1 34.29 24.39 36.53
N SER A 2 35.31 24.05 35.74
CA SER A 2 35.21 23.92 34.27
C SER A 2 34.89 22.49 33.79
N ASN A 3 35.36 21.46 34.50
CA ASN A 3 35.15 20.05 34.12
C ASN A 3 33.70 19.57 34.26
N LEU A 4 32.92 20.15 35.18
CA LEU A 4 31.54 19.71 35.43
C LEU A 4 30.59 20.16 34.32
N THR A 5 30.82 21.35 33.75
CA THR A 5 30.04 21.90 32.63
C THR A 5 30.36 21.22 31.30
N ASP A 6 31.62 20.86 31.07
CA ASP A 6 32.06 20.09 29.89
C ASP A 6 31.49 18.67 29.90
N LEU A 7 31.58 17.97 31.03
CA LEU A 7 31.01 16.62 31.19
C LEU A 7 29.49 16.61 30.98
N LYS A 8 28.79 17.63 31.49
CA LYS A 8 27.32 17.76 31.32
C LYS A 8 26.92 17.99 29.86
N ARG A 9 27.71 18.79 29.13
CA ARG A 9 27.51 19.03 27.69
C ARG A 9 27.76 17.77 26.87
N LEU A 10 28.82 17.02 27.21
CA LEU A 10 29.17 15.76 26.57
C LEU A 10 28.07 14.69 26.79
N VAL A 11 27.55 14.56 28.01
CA VAL A 11 26.45 13.63 28.32
C VAL A 11 25.15 14.05 27.63
N MET A 12 24.81 15.34 27.58
CA MET A 12 23.63 15.82 26.85
C MET A 12 23.75 15.64 25.34
N SER A 13 24.93 15.87 24.74
CA SER A 13 25.14 15.67 23.30
C SER A 13 25.15 14.19 22.91
N PHE A 14 25.77 13.33 23.72
CA PHE A 14 25.78 11.88 23.47
C PHE A 14 24.45 11.20 23.79
N GLY A 15 23.61 11.77 24.67
CA GLY A 15 22.25 11.28 24.93
C GLY A 15 21.23 11.73 23.88
N ALA A 16 21.36 12.95 23.35
CA ALA A 16 20.44 13.49 22.35
C ALA A 16 20.61 12.83 20.96
N LEU A 17 21.84 12.45 20.59
CA LEU A 17 22.13 11.84 19.29
C LEU A 17 21.41 10.49 19.05
N PRO A 18 21.49 9.49 19.95
CA PRO A 18 20.81 8.22 19.75
C PRO A 18 19.28 8.38 19.80
N LEU A 19 18.76 9.30 20.61
CA LEU A 19 17.33 9.64 20.64
C LEU A 19 16.83 10.22 19.31
N ALA A 20 17.60 11.14 18.71
CA ALA A 20 17.29 11.68 17.40
C ALA A 20 17.37 10.60 16.29
N CYS A 21 18.39 9.74 16.33
CA CYS A 21 18.51 8.62 15.38
C CYS A 21 17.34 7.63 15.52
N ALA A 22 16.94 7.28 16.75
CA ALA A 22 15.80 6.41 16.99
C ALA A 22 14.48 7.02 16.46
N GLY A 23 14.27 8.33 16.67
CA GLY A 23 13.10 9.03 16.14
C GLY A 23 13.04 9.02 14.61
N LEU A 24 14.16 9.24 13.93
CA LEU A 24 14.25 9.17 12.47
C LEU A 24 13.97 7.76 11.92
N LEU A 25 14.44 6.72 12.60
CA LEU A 25 14.18 5.33 12.20
C LEU A 25 12.70 4.95 12.31
N VAL A 26 12.00 5.42 13.35
CA VAL A 26 10.55 5.19 13.49
C VAL A 26 9.78 5.83 12.33
N LEU A 27 10.10 7.08 11.98
CA LEU A 27 9.47 7.77 10.85
C LEU A 27 9.77 7.09 9.51
N ALA A 28 10.98 6.55 9.33
CA ALA A 28 11.35 5.83 8.12
C ALA A 28 10.55 4.52 7.95
N ASN A 29 10.28 3.79 9.03
CA ASN A 29 9.49 2.55 8.97
C ASN A 29 8.02 2.82 8.65
N VAL A 30 7.43 3.90 9.19
CA VAL A 30 6.03 4.28 8.89
C VAL A 30 5.83 4.53 7.39
N GLN A 31 6.78 5.22 6.74
CA GLN A 31 6.70 5.49 5.30
C GLN A 31 6.79 4.23 4.43
N GLN A 32 7.47 3.18 4.89
CA GLN A 32 7.53 1.91 4.16
C GLN A 32 6.18 1.20 4.23
N THR A 33 5.55 1.16 5.40
CA THR A 33 4.20 0.61 5.58
C THR A 33 3.18 1.35 4.71
N ASP A 34 3.23 2.68 4.66
CA ASP A 34 2.30 3.47 3.82
C ASP A 34 2.42 3.14 2.34
N ARG A 35 3.64 2.89 1.84
CA ARG A 35 3.87 2.51 0.43
C ARG A 35 3.36 1.11 0.12
N GLU A 36 3.53 0.17 1.04
CA GLU A 36 3.00 -1.19 0.89
C GLU A 36 1.48 -1.19 0.90
N VAL A 37 0.85 -0.45 1.82
CA VAL A 37 -0.60 -0.28 1.86
C VAL A 37 -1.12 0.37 0.60
N ALA A 38 -0.47 1.43 0.10
CA ALA A 38 -0.88 2.09 -1.14
C ALA A 38 -0.80 1.15 -2.35
N ALA A 39 0.25 0.32 -2.44
CA ALA A 39 0.40 -0.66 -3.52
C ALA A 39 -0.68 -1.76 -3.44
N GLU A 40 -1.02 -2.21 -2.24
CA GLU A 40 -2.05 -3.24 -2.04
C GLU A 40 -3.45 -2.71 -2.35
N MET A 41 -3.78 -1.50 -1.89
CA MET A 41 -5.03 -0.82 -2.21
C MET A 41 -5.18 -0.62 -3.73
N HIS A 42 -4.07 -0.37 -4.43
CA HIS A 42 -4.08 -0.26 -5.89
C HIS A 42 -4.38 -1.59 -6.58
N ARG A 43 -3.80 -2.69 -6.09
CA ARG A 43 -4.10 -4.04 -6.61
C ARG A 43 -5.56 -4.41 -6.40
N GLN A 44 -6.06 -4.25 -5.17
CA GLN A 44 -7.46 -4.55 -4.84
C GLN A 44 -8.43 -3.78 -5.74
N TYR A 45 -8.16 -2.48 -5.94
CA TYR A 45 -8.96 -1.67 -6.87
C TYR A 45 -9.01 -2.25 -8.29
N CYS A 46 -7.87 -2.70 -8.82
CA CYS A 46 -7.82 -3.29 -10.15
C CYS A 46 -8.55 -4.64 -10.22
N GLU A 47 -8.40 -5.47 -9.20
CA GLU A 47 -9.09 -6.77 -9.09
C GLU A 47 -10.61 -6.60 -9.02
N ASP A 48 -11.09 -5.65 -8.20
CA ASP A 48 -12.51 -5.39 -8.03
C ASP A 48 -13.17 -4.91 -9.33
N VAL A 49 -12.47 -4.04 -10.07
CA VAL A 49 -12.96 -3.54 -11.36
C VAL A 49 -12.91 -4.64 -12.43
N ALA A 50 -11.90 -5.51 -12.43
CA ALA A 50 -11.83 -6.66 -13.33
C ALA A 50 -12.98 -7.64 -13.07
N LEU A 51 -13.25 -7.93 -11.79
CA LEU A 51 -14.36 -8.77 -11.36
C LEU A 51 -15.70 -8.17 -11.80
N TRP A 52 -15.90 -6.86 -11.57
CA TRP A 52 -17.11 -6.17 -12.01
C TRP A 52 -17.33 -6.28 -13.52
N ARG A 53 -16.28 -6.05 -14.33
CA ARG A 53 -16.35 -6.18 -15.79
C ARG A 53 -16.74 -7.60 -16.22
N THR A 54 -16.21 -8.60 -15.53
CA THR A 54 -16.55 -10.01 -15.76
C THR A 54 -18.01 -10.29 -15.41
N GLU A 55 -18.48 -9.83 -14.25
CA GLU A 55 -19.86 -9.99 -13.79
C GLU A 55 -20.88 -9.25 -14.69
N VAL A 56 -20.51 -8.07 -15.22
CA VAL A 56 -21.28 -7.35 -16.23
C VAL A 56 -21.41 -8.20 -17.50
N ALA A 57 -20.30 -8.73 -18.00
CA ALA A 57 -20.27 -9.55 -19.21
C ALA A 57 -21.07 -10.86 -19.04
N GLN A 58 -21.08 -11.41 -17.83
CA GLN A 58 -21.89 -12.58 -17.46
C GLN A 58 -23.37 -12.26 -17.20
N GLY A 59 -23.76 -10.98 -17.19
CA GLY A 59 -25.14 -10.58 -16.92
C GLY A 59 -25.57 -10.72 -15.45
N VAL A 60 -24.63 -10.76 -14.51
CA VAL A 60 -24.94 -10.81 -13.07
C VAL A 60 -25.70 -9.52 -12.71
N PRO A 61 -26.87 -9.61 -12.05
CA PRO A 61 -27.63 -8.44 -11.66
C PRO A 61 -26.88 -7.64 -10.59
N LEU A 62 -27.05 -6.31 -10.61
CA LEU A 62 -26.31 -5.36 -9.76
C LEU A 62 -26.31 -5.73 -8.27
N ASN A 63 -27.43 -6.26 -7.77
CA ASN A 63 -27.63 -6.64 -6.36
C ASN A 63 -26.93 -7.95 -5.96
N ARG A 64 -26.28 -8.65 -6.89
CA ARG A 64 -25.52 -9.89 -6.63
C ARG A 64 -24.06 -9.80 -7.05
N ARG A 65 -23.59 -8.62 -7.44
CA ARG A 65 -22.20 -8.41 -7.84
C ARG A 65 -21.32 -8.27 -6.62
N ALA A 66 -20.15 -8.91 -6.68
CA ALA A 66 -19.10 -8.76 -5.69
C ALA A 66 -18.08 -7.70 -6.10
N GLY A 67 -17.87 -7.49 -7.41
CA GLY A 67 -16.94 -6.49 -7.90
C GLY A 67 -17.40 -5.05 -7.65
N GLN A 68 -16.47 -4.12 -7.78
CA GLN A 68 -16.73 -2.68 -7.64
C GLN A 68 -16.63 -2.01 -9.02
N PRO A 69 -17.61 -1.20 -9.45
CA PRO A 69 -17.47 -0.45 -10.69
C PRO A 69 -16.32 0.55 -10.58
N ASP A 70 -15.76 0.90 -11.74
CA ASP A 70 -14.77 1.98 -11.84
C ASP A 70 -15.43 3.33 -11.57
N HIS A 71 -15.54 3.70 -10.30
CA HIS A 71 -16.09 4.98 -9.86
C HIS A 71 -15.21 6.17 -10.23
N ARG A 72 -13.90 5.94 -10.44
CA ARG A 72 -12.93 7.00 -10.69
C ARG A 72 -12.70 7.25 -12.18
N GLY A 73 -13.07 6.30 -13.04
CA GLY A 73 -12.84 6.34 -14.49
C GLY A 73 -11.37 6.19 -14.88
N ILE A 74 -10.52 5.67 -14.00
CA ILE A 74 -9.06 5.59 -14.19
C ILE A 74 -8.53 4.17 -14.31
N ALA A 75 -9.41 3.16 -14.29
CA ALA A 75 -8.97 1.77 -14.31
C ALA A 75 -8.23 1.43 -15.61
N ASP A 76 -8.63 1.97 -16.76
CA ASP A 76 -7.96 1.70 -18.04
C ASP A 76 -6.54 2.28 -18.12
N GLU A 77 -6.25 3.33 -17.35
CA GLU A 77 -4.94 3.97 -17.30
C GLU A 77 -4.03 3.34 -16.24
N GLN A 78 -4.59 2.95 -15.09
CA GLN A 78 -3.79 2.54 -13.93
C GLN A 78 -3.76 1.03 -13.69
N CYS A 79 -4.64 0.26 -14.35
CA CYS A 79 -4.69 -1.20 -14.23
C CYS A 79 -4.24 -1.83 -15.56
N PRO A 80 -2.94 -2.12 -15.71
CA PRO A 80 -2.43 -2.72 -16.94
C PRO A 80 -3.06 -4.11 -17.16
N GLY A 81 -3.69 -4.31 -18.32
CA GLY A 81 -4.25 -5.62 -18.70
C GLY A 81 -5.52 -6.02 -17.95
N ILE A 82 -6.25 -5.07 -17.35
CA ILE A 82 -7.51 -5.34 -16.61
C ILE A 82 -8.56 -6.11 -17.44
N SER A 83 -8.45 -6.09 -18.76
CA SER A 83 -9.29 -6.86 -19.68
C SER A 83 -8.94 -8.37 -19.75
N ALA A 84 -7.83 -8.82 -19.16
CA ALA A 84 -7.25 -10.15 -19.36
C ALA A 84 -7.22 -11.06 -18.09
N GLN A 85 -7.50 -10.55 -16.89
CA GLN A 85 -7.34 -11.33 -15.66
C GLN A 85 -8.44 -12.38 -15.40
N GLY A 86 -9.53 -12.37 -16.17
CA GLY A 86 -10.55 -13.43 -16.09
C GLY A 86 -10.08 -14.81 -16.59
N GLU A 87 -8.90 -14.90 -17.23
CA GLU A 87 -8.36 -16.13 -17.82
C GLU A 87 -7.28 -16.78 -16.94
N ASP A 88 -6.35 -16.01 -16.39
CA ASP A 88 -5.18 -16.54 -15.65
C ASP A 88 -5.58 -17.23 -14.33
N GLN A 89 -6.57 -16.69 -13.63
CA GLN A 89 -7.01 -17.24 -12.33
C GLN A 89 -7.72 -18.61 -12.47
N ARG A 90 -8.34 -18.90 -13.62
CA ARG A 90 -8.89 -20.24 -13.90
C ARG A 90 -7.79 -21.27 -14.19
N GLN A 91 -6.67 -20.85 -14.77
CA GLN A 91 -5.56 -21.76 -15.06
C GLN A 91 -4.82 -22.18 -13.79
N LEU A 92 -4.66 -21.28 -12.81
CA LEU A 92 -4.03 -21.60 -11.52
C LEU A 92 -4.89 -22.50 -10.63
N ALA A 93 -6.22 -22.43 -10.72
CA ALA A 93 -7.13 -23.32 -9.99
C ALA A 93 -7.29 -24.71 -10.62
N SER A 94 -6.64 -24.97 -11.76
CA SER A 94 -6.76 -26.21 -12.53
C SER A 94 -5.50 -27.11 -12.50
N TYR A 95 -4.52 -26.78 -11.64
CA TYR A 95 -3.27 -27.55 -11.46
C TYR A 95 -3.15 -28.16 -10.06
#